data_AF-A0A6N8UIZ2-F1
#
_entry.id   AF-A0A6N8UIZ2-F1
#
_cell.length_a   1.000
_cell.length_b   1.000
_cell.length_c   1.000
_cell.angle_alpha   90.00
_cell.angle_beta   90.00
_cell.angle_gamma   90.00
#
_symmetry.space_group_name_H-M   'P 1'
#
loop_
_entity.id
_entity.type
_entity.pdbx_description
1 polymer ?
#
loop_
_entity_poly.entity_id
_entity_poly.type
_entity_poly.pdbx_seq_one_letter_code
_entity_poly.pdbx_strand_id
1 'polypeptide(L)'
;MKKYEEGYPELKENPIEEINKVLDEKVNHPSHYGGKDNPYEAIKVIEAHNLNFCLGNVIKYTLRAGKKENALEDLKKAKWYLEREIKNLEKCAKK
;
A
#
# COMPACT_ATOMS: atom_id res chain seq x y z
N MET A 1 -28.68 -50.43 1.58
CA MET A 1 -29.19 -49.46 0.59
C MET A 1 -30.34 -48.67 1.20
N LYS A 2 -30.07 -47.49 1.75
CA LYS A 2 -31.01 -46.35 1.88
C LYS A 2 -30.29 -45.13 2.47
N LYS A 3 -30.47 -43.99 1.78
CA LYS A 3 -30.26 -42.59 2.18
C LYS A 3 -28.83 -42.05 2.29
N TYR A 4 -28.26 -41.70 1.13
CA TYR A 4 -27.29 -40.61 0.97
C TYR A 4 -27.80 -39.69 -0.16
N GLU A 5 -28.83 -38.90 0.13
CA GLU A 5 -29.40 -37.91 -0.81
C GLU A 5 -29.75 -36.60 -0.08
N GLU A 6 -28.83 -36.09 0.75
CA GLU A 6 -28.90 -34.69 1.18
C GLU A 6 -27.73 -33.94 0.56
N GLY A 7 -28.08 -33.12 -0.42
CA GLY A 7 -27.16 -32.39 -1.28
C GLY A 7 -26.22 -31.50 -0.48
N TYR A 8 -24.94 -31.64 -0.77
CA TYR A 8 -24.00 -30.56 -0.55
C TYR A 8 -24.48 -29.36 -1.38
N PRO A 9 -24.55 -28.13 -0.82
CA PRO A 9 -24.88 -26.97 -1.61
C PRO A 9 -23.84 -26.86 -2.74
N GLU A 10 -24.31 -26.78 -3.99
CA GLU A 10 -23.45 -26.47 -5.13
C GLU A 10 -22.67 -25.20 -4.81
N LEU A 11 -21.34 -25.31 -4.78
CA LEU A 11 -20.44 -24.17 -4.61
C LEU A 11 -20.72 -23.21 -5.78
N LYS A 12 -21.28 -22.03 -5.46
CA LYS A 12 -21.47 -20.96 -6.44
C LYS A 12 -20.10 -20.58 -7.01
N GLU A 13 -20.05 -20.52 -8.34
CA GLU A 13 -19.02 -20.04 -9.27
C GLU A 13 -17.55 -19.99 -8.81
N ASN A 14 -16.68 -20.68 -9.55
CA ASN A 14 -15.21 -20.73 -9.48
C ASN A 14 -14.54 -19.95 -8.32
N PRO A 15 -14.32 -20.59 -7.17
CA PRO A 15 -13.66 -19.97 -6.01
C PRO A 15 -12.27 -19.40 -6.33
N ILE A 16 -11.58 -19.99 -7.30
CA ILE A 16 -10.25 -19.55 -7.74
C ILE A 16 -10.31 -18.18 -8.42
N GLU A 17 -11.37 -17.91 -9.19
CA GLU A 17 -11.54 -16.68 -9.94
C GLU A 17 -11.86 -15.50 -9.00
N GLU A 18 -12.68 -15.76 -7.97
CA GLU A 18 -12.97 -14.79 -6.91
C GLU A 18 -11.75 -14.50 -6.03
N ILE A 19 -10.96 -15.52 -5.69
CA ILE A 19 -9.69 -15.34 -4.96
C ILE A 19 -8.71 -14.50 -5.77
N ASN A 20 -8.54 -14.79 -7.06
CA ASN A 20 -7.66 -14.02 -7.94
C ASN A 20 -8.11 -12.57 -8.06
N LYS A 21 -9.42 -12.32 -8.17
CA LYS A 21 -9.97 -10.96 -8.21
C LYS A 21 -9.69 -10.18 -6.92
N VAL A 22 -9.88 -10.79 -5.74
CA VAL A 22 -9.59 -10.15 -4.45
C VAL A 22 -8.09 -9.86 -4.28
N LEU A 23 -7.22 -10.75 -4.77
CA LEU A 23 -5.77 -10.52 -4.76
C LEU A 23 -5.38 -9.38 -5.70
N ASP A 24 -5.94 -9.36 -6.91
CA ASP A 24 -5.66 -8.35 -7.92
C ASP A 24 -6.11 -6.95 -7.44
N GLU A 25 -7.28 -6.85 -6.82
CA GLU A 25 -7.76 -5.61 -6.18
C GLU A 25 -6.84 -5.16 -5.04
N LYS A 26 -6.32 -6.08 -4.22
CA LYS A 26 -5.38 -5.73 -3.13
C LYS A 26 -4.01 -5.26 -3.63
N VAL A 27 -3.58 -5.75 -4.79
CA VAL A 27 -2.25 -5.46 -5.35
C VAL A 27 -2.31 -4.19 -6.22
N ASN A 28 -3.28 -4.11 -7.12
CA ASN A 28 -3.37 -3.03 -8.10
C ASN A 28 -4.15 -1.82 -7.58
N HIS A 29 -5.14 -2.03 -6.71
CA HIS A 29 -6.03 -0.98 -6.22
C HIS A 29 -6.39 -1.11 -4.72
N PRO A 30 -5.43 -1.29 -3.80
CA PRO A 30 -5.73 -1.42 -2.38
C PRO A 30 -6.58 -0.24 -1.89
N SER A 31 -7.77 -0.53 -1.36
CA SER A 31 -8.75 0.44 -0.88
C SER A 31 -8.16 1.48 0.10
N HIS A 32 -7.14 1.08 0.84
CA HIS A 32 -6.42 1.93 1.79
C HIS A 32 -5.51 3.00 1.14
N TYR A 33 -5.38 3.02 -0.20
CA TYR A 33 -4.70 4.07 -0.98
C TYR A 33 -5.67 4.99 -1.75
N GLY A 34 -6.99 4.83 -1.56
CA GLY A 34 -8.01 5.76 -2.08
C GLY A 34 -8.77 5.29 -3.33
N GLY A 35 -8.53 4.06 -3.80
CA GLY A 35 -9.25 3.49 -4.94
C GLY A 35 -8.92 4.15 -6.29
N LYS A 36 -9.57 3.63 -7.35
CA LYS A 36 -9.36 3.98 -8.77
C LYS A 36 -9.47 5.47 -9.09
N ASP A 37 -10.16 6.23 -8.24
CA ASP A 37 -10.48 7.65 -8.44
C ASP A 37 -9.64 8.61 -7.56
N ASN A 38 -8.60 8.14 -6.87
CA ASN A 38 -7.73 9.01 -6.09
C ASN A 38 -6.53 9.52 -6.93
N PRO A 39 -6.50 10.80 -7.34
CA PRO A 39 -5.43 11.35 -8.18
C PRO A 39 -4.05 11.43 -7.49
N TYR A 40 -3.96 11.14 -6.18
CA TYR A 40 -2.74 11.27 -5.38
C TYR A 40 -2.26 9.95 -4.78
N GLU A 41 -2.14 8.90 -5.58
CA GLU A 41 -1.36 7.74 -5.18
C GLU A 41 0.10 8.18 -4.93
N ALA A 42 0.67 7.77 -3.80
CA ALA A 42 2.03 8.17 -3.41
C ALA A 42 3.05 7.90 -4.52
N ILE A 43 2.87 6.81 -5.29
CA ILE A 43 3.75 6.46 -6.41
C ILE A 43 3.75 7.53 -7.51
N LYS A 44 2.60 8.10 -7.87
CA LYS A 44 2.50 9.14 -8.90
C LYS A 44 3.25 10.41 -8.50
N VAL A 45 3.16 10.80 -7.22
CA VAL A 45 3.89 11.96 -6.68
C VAL A 45 5.40 11.68 -6.66
N ILE A 46 5.80 10.46 -6.28
CA ILE A 46 7.19 10.03 -6.25
C ILE A 46 7.81 10.08 -7.64
N GLU A 47 7.11 9.54 -8.64
CA GLU A 47 7.56 9.51 -10.04
C GLU A 47 7.58 10.92 -10.66
N ALA A 48 6.52 11.73 -10.47
CA ALA A 48 6.42 13.07 -11.05
C ALA A 48 7.52 14.03 -10.55
N HIS A 49 7.97 13.86 -9.30
CA HIS A 49 9.04 14.66 -8.70
C HIS A 49 10.40 13.97 -8.69
N ASN A 50 10.51 12.78 -9.29
CA ASN A 50 11.72 11.95 -9.31
C ASN A 50 12.36 11.80 -7.92
N LEU A 51 11.52 11.53 -6.91
CA LEU A 51 11.95 11.45 -5.52
C LEU A 51 12.79 10.19 -5.31
N ASN A 52 13.91 10.33 -4.60
CA ASN A 52 14.71 9.19 -4.20
C ASN A 52 14.01 8.34 -3.13
N PHE A 53 14.61 7.19 -2.80
CA PHE A 53 14.04 6.24 -1.85
C PHE A 53 13.64 6.88 -0.50
N CYS A 54 14.49 7.75 0.06
CA CYS A 54 14.20 8.39 1.34
C CYS A 54 13.00 9.35 1.21
N LEU A 55 13.06 10.27 0.26
CA LEU A 55 12.01 11.28 0.05
C LEU A 55 10.67 10.65 -0.34
N GLY A 56 10.68 9.58 -1.14
CA GLY A 56 9.46 8.86 -1.49
C GLY A 56 8.83 8.17 -0.28
N ASN A 57 9.64 7.62 0.63
CA ASN A 57 9.11 7.09 1.89
C ASN A 57 8.53 8.19 2.79
N VAL A 58 9.13 9.38 2.84
CA VAL A 58 8.57 10.54 3.58
C VAL A 58 7.14 10.80 3.09
N ILE A 59 6.95 11.03 1.79
CA ILE A 59 5.64 11.28 1.19
C ILE A 59 4.67 10.13 1.46
N LYS A 60 5.10 8.88 1.24
CA LYS A 60 4.27 7.69 1.47
C LYS A 60 3.72 7.63 2.89
N TYR A 61 4.57 7.80 3.91
CA TYR A 61 4.13 7.71 5.30
C TYR A 61 3.32 8.94 5.73
N THR A 62 3.65 10.14 5.23
CA THR A 62 2.84 11.35 5.47
C THR A 62 1.43 11.21 4.90
N LEU A 63 1.28 10.71 3.67
CA LEU A 63 -0.04 10.50 3.05
C LEU A 63 -0.84 9.36 3.69
N ARG A 64 -0.17 8.40 4.34
CA ARG A 64 -0.79 7.25 5.00
C ARG A 64 -1.24 7.54 6.43
N ALA A 65 -0.60 8.49 7.11
CA ALA A 65 -0.94 8.85 8.48
C ALA A 65 -2.43 9.21 8.60
N GLY A 66 -3.16 8.52 9.48
CA GLY A 66 -4.59 8.72 9.70
C GLY A 66 -5.53 7.98 8.74
N LYS A 67 -5.02 7.23 7.75
CA LYS A 67 -5.84 6.46 6.79
C LYS A 67 -5.86 4.96 7.05
N LYS A 68 -4.92 4.44 7.83
CA LYS A 68 -4.80 3.00 8.10
C LYS A 68 -4.58 2.69 9.58
N GLU A 69 -3.33 2.82 10.02
CA GLU A 69 -2.87 2.40 11.34
C GLU A 69 -2.64 3.62 12.25
N ASN A 70 -1.74 3.47 13.23
CA ASN A 70 -1.27 4.52 14.10
C ASN A 70 -0.58 5.65 13.32
N ALA A 71 -1.27 6.79 13.22
CA ALA A 71 -0.76 8.01 12.57
C ALA A 71 0.58 8.47 13.17
N LEU A 72 0.78 8.34 14.49
CA LEU A 72 2.03 8.73 15.15
C LEU A 72 3.20 7.86 14.68
N GLU A 73 2.97 6.55 14.47
CA GLU A 73 4.02 5.65 13.98
C GLU A 73 4.42 6.00 12.55
N ASP A 74 3.45 6.31 11.69
CA ASP A 74 3.72 6.74 10.32
C ASP A 74 4.48 8.07 10.27
N LEU A 75 4.09 9.05 11.10
CA LEU A 75 4.82 10.32 11.18
C LEU A 75 6.25 10.13 11.73
N LYS A 76 6.45 9.22 12.68
CA LYS A 76 7.80 8.86 13.16
C LYS A 76 8.65 8.21 12.06
N LYS A 77 8.05 7.35 11.22
CA LYS A 77 8.75 6.76 10.05
C LYS A 77 9.11 7.83 9.02
N ALA A 78 8.19 8.74 8.71
CA ALA A 78 8.46 9.86 7.81
C ALA A 78 9.64 10.70 8.31
N LYS A 79 9.63 11.08 9.60
CA LYS A 79 10.74 11.80 10.25
C LYS A 79 12.08 11.07 10.07
N TRP A 80 12.12 9.77 10.35
CA TRP A 80 13.36 8.99 10.24
C TRP A 80 13.96 9.01 8.83
N TYR A 81 13.11 8.87 7.79
CA TYR A 81 13.57 8.91 6.40
C TYR A 81 14.09 10.29 5.99
N LEU A 82 13.44 11.36 6.48
CA LEU A 82 13.89 12.73 6.24
C LEU A 82 15.26 12.99 6.89
N GLU A 83 15.42 12.61 8.17
CA GLU A 83 16.70 12.74 8.89
C GLU A 83 17.82 11.95 8.20
N ARG A 84 17.52 10.75 7.69
CA ARG A 84 18.47 9.95 6.93
C ARG A 84 18.93 10.65 5.65
N GLU A 85 18.01 11.27 4.92
CA GLU A 85 18.35 11.99 3.69
C GLU A 85 19.20 13.22 3.95
N ILE A 86 18.85 14.01 4.97
CA ILE A 86 19.66 15.14 5.43
C ILE A 86 21.08 14.67 5.74
N LYS A 87 21.23 13.58 6.49
CA LYS A 87 22.54 13.02 6.83
C LYS A 87 23.32 12.53 5.60
N ASN A 88 22.66 12.00 4.58
CA ASN A 88 23.32 11.62 3.33
C ASN A 88 23.88 12.84 2.60
N LEU A 89 23.07 13.90 2.48
CA LEU A 89 23.47 15.16 1.84
C LEU A 89 24.61 15.85 2.60
N GLU A 90 24.55 15.88 3.93
CA GLU A 90 25.63 16.43 4.77
C GLU A 90 26.95 15.66 4.60
N LYS A 91 26.90 14.34 4.42
CA LYS A 91 28.10 13.53 4.15
C LYS A 91 28.67 13.80 2.76
N CYS A 92 27.81 13.99 1.76
CA CYS A 92 28.21 14.32 0.40
C CYS A 92 28.84 15.73 0.32
N ALA A 93 28.32 16.70 1.07
CA ALA A 93 28.84 18.07 1.10
C ALA A 93 30.17 18.24 1.85
N LYS A 94 30.58 17.24 2.65
CA LYS A 94 31.85 17.23 3.40
C LYS A 94 32.98 16.48 2.68
N LYS A 95 32.75 16.03 1.45
CA LYS A 95 33.76 15.46 0.55
C LYS A 95 34.22 16.52 -0.44
#